data_AF-A0A1Y1JUL2-F1
#
_entry.id   AF-A0A1Y1JUL2-F1
#
_cell.length_a   1.000
_cell.length_b   1.000
_cell.length_c   1.000
_cell.angle_alpha   90.00
_cell.angle_beta   90.00
_cell.angle_gamma   90.00
#
_symmetry.space_group_name_H-M   'P 1'
#
loop_
_entity.id
_entity.type
_entity.pdbx_description
1 polymer ?
#
loop_
_entity_poly.entity_id
_entity_poly.type
_entity_poly.pdbx_seq_one_letter_code
_entity_poly.pdbx_strand_id
1 'polypeptide(L)'
;MNEIMERLVILLTLLLSRFSHSYAEDCVTGFSVVAPELAVPGKTTAVFVTLHGPTSVRPLNVTLRLSQDSSDEDSFRQPIETTQEIKGHGILPLEIPLDANGNFILQTLVNCTERDAC
;
A
#
# COMPACT_ATOMS: atom_id res chain seq x y z
N MET A 1 -22.46 -50.09 29.48
CA MET A 1 -21.08 -49.80 29.01
C MET A 1 -21.06 -48.96 27.73
N ASN A 2 -22.06 -49.08 26.83
CA ASN A 2 -22.14 -48.27 25.61
C ASN A 2 -22.43 -46.76 25.82
N GLU A 3 -23.32 -46.37 26.74
CA GLU A 3 -23.69 -44.94 26.89
C GLU A 3 -22.55 -44.04 27.36
N ILE A 4 -21.61 -44.56 28.16
CA ILE A 4 -20.46 -43.78 28.67
C ILE A 4 -19.49 -43.49 27.53
N MET A 5 -19.32 -44.44 26.62
CA MET A 5 -18.45 -44.33 25.46
C MET A 5 -19.01 -43.34 24.43
N GLU A 6 -20.33 -43.35 24.18
CA GLU A 6 -20.96 -42.35 23.31
C GLU A 6 -20.83 -40.93 23.85
N ARG A 7 -21.01 -40.73 25.16
CA ARG A 7 -20.84 -39.42 25.79
C ARG A 7 -19.40 -38.91 25.70
N LEU A 8 -18.41 -39.80 25.83
CA LEU A 8 -17.00 -39.46 25.67
C LEU A 8 -16.66 -39.04 24.23
N VAL A 9 -17.23 -39.72 23.22
CA VAL A 9 -17.04 -39.37 21.80
C VAL A 9 -17.67 -38.01 21.47
N ILE A 10 -18.86 -37.74 22.01
CA ILE A 10 -19.53 -36.44 21.85
C ILE A 10 -18.73 -35.33 22.54
N LEU A 11 -18.17 -35.59 23.73
CA LEU A 11 -17.32 -34.62 24.42
C LEU A 11 -16.04 -34.32 23.62
N LEU A 12 -15.40 -35.35 23.06
CA LEU A 12 -14.16 -35.21 22.29
C LEU A 12 -14.39 -34.41 21.00
N THR A 13 -15.50 -34.67 20.30
CA THR A 13 -15.89 -33.94 19.07
C THR A 13 -16.27 -32.48 19.36
N LEU A 14 -16.91 -32.21 20.49
CA LEU A 14 -17.15 -30.83 20.96
C LEU A 14 -15.87 -30.11 21.37
N LEU A 15 -14.87 -30.80 21.94
CA LEU A 15 -13.58 -30.21 22.30
C LEU A 15 -12.73 -29.87 21.06
N LEU A 16 -12.77 -30.70 20.03
CA LEU A 16 -12.02 -30.48 18.78
C LEU A 16 -12.65 -29.40 17.89
N SER A 17 -13.97 -29.18 17.97
CA SER A 17 -14.66 -28.14 17.17
C SER A 17 -14.50 -26.72 17.72
N ARG A 18 -13.95 -26.55 18.94
CA ARG A 18 -13.72 -25.23 19.56
C ARG A 18 -12.40 -24.58 19.16
N PHE A 19 -11.57 -25.23 18.34
CA PHE A 19 -10.41 -24.59 17.70
C PHE A 19 -10.83 -23.78 16.46
N SER A 20 -11.78 -22.87 16.63
CA SER A 20 -11.90 -21.74 15.71
C SER A 20 -10.73 -20.81 16.01
N HIS A 21 -9.59 -21.04 15.35
CA HIS A 21 -8.52 -20.06 15.29
C HIS A 21 -9.06 -18.82 14.58
N SER A 22 -9.59 -17.89 15.35
CA SER A 22 -9.73 -16.51 14.92
C SER A 22 -8.31 -15.94 14.88
N TYR A 23 -7.61 -16.13 13.76
CA TYR A 23 -6.49 -15.29 13.41
C TYR A 23 -7.08 -13.91 13.10
N ALA A 24 -7.31 -13.12 14.15
CA ALA A 24 -7.25 -11.68 14.02
C ALA A 24 -5.76 -11.33 13.90
N GLU A 25 -5.15 -11.66 12.76
CA GLU A 25 -3.97 -10.92 12.35
C GLU A 25 -4.49 -9.51 12.09
N ASP A 26 -4.05 -8.54 12.89
CA ASP A 26 -3.98 -7.15 12.48
C ASP A 26 -3.03 -7.07 11.28
N CYS A 27 -3.48 -7.58 10.14
CA CYS A 27 -2.82 -7.43 8.86
C CYS A 27 -3.02 -5.96 8.46
N VAL A 28 -2.18 -5.08 8.96
CA VAL A 28 -2.05 -3.72 8.43
C VAL A 28 -1.44 -3.85 7.04
N THR A 29 -2.28 -4.14 6.05
CA THR A 29 -1.96 -4.01 4.64
C THR A 29 -2.05 -2.53 4.27
N GLY A 30 -1.06 -2.04 3.54
CA GLY A 30 -1.05 -0.65 3.09
C GLY A 30 0.35 -0.18 2.77
N PHE A 31 0.49 1.13 2.66
CA PHE A 31 1.76 1.77 2.40
C PHE A 31 1.84 3.14 3.07
N SER A 32 3.05 3.60 3.33
CA SER A 32 3.34 4.95 3.82
C SER A 32 4.24 5.67 2.83
N VAL A 33 3.98 6.96 2.66
CA VAL A 33 4.72 7.83 1.73
C VAL A 33 5.27 9.00 2.52
N VAL A 34 6.55 9.27 2.34
CA VAL A 34 7.24 10.43 2.91
C VAL A 34 7.85 11.21 1.76
N ALA A 35 7.40 12.45 1.61
CA ALA A 35 7.90 13.40 0.63
C ALA A 35 8.24 14.73 1.33
N PRO A 36 9.19 15.51 0.79
CA PRO A 36 9.41 16.87 1.25
C PRO A 36 8.17 17.74 1.07
N GLU A 37 7.94 18.66 2.01
CA GLU A 37 6.87 19.65 1.92
C GLU A 37 7.11 20.64 0.77
N LEU A 38 8.38 20.94 0.47
CA LEU A 38 8.79 21.86 -0.58
C LEU A 38 9.68 21.16 -1.60
N ALA A 39 9.42 21.46 -2.88
CA ALA A 39 10.15 20.97 -4.02
C ALA A 39 10.77 22.14 -4.80
N VAL A 40 11.97 21.94 -5.36
CA VAL A 40 12.66 22.97 -6.15
C VAL A 40 12.40 22.71 -7.64
N PRO A 41 11.87 23.68 -8.40
CA PRO A 41 11.70 23.55 -9.84
C PRO A 41 12.98 23.16 -10.56
N GLY A 42 12.89 22.20 -11.48
CA GLY A 42 14.04 21.67 -12.23
C GLY A 42 14.98 20.77 -11.43
N LYS A 43 14.59 20.38 -10.21
CA LYS A 43 15.35 19.42 -9.39
C LYS A 43 14.57 18.13 -9.22
N THR A 44 15.31 17.05 -9.00
CA THR A 44 14.75 15.77 -8.59
C THR A 44 14.50 15.78 -7.09
N THR A 45 13.29 15.42 -6.69
CA THR A 45 12.89 15.22 -5.30
C THR A 45 12.85 13.73 -5.00
N ALA A 46 13.37 13.33 -3.85
CA ALA A 46 13.31 11.95 -3.39
C ALA A 46 12.02 11.72 -2.59
N VAL A 47 11.25 10.71 -2.98
CA VAL A 47 10.05 10.28 -2.25
C VAL A 47 10.28 8.88 -1.72
N PHE A 48 10.13 8.71 -0.41
CA PHE A 48 10.31 7.41 0.24
C PHE A 48 8.97 6.72 0.40
N VAL A 49 8.88 5.47 -0.06
CA VAL A 49 7.67 4.65 0.03
C VAL A 49 8.00 3.38 0.81
N THR A 50 7.13 3.04 1.77
CA THR A 50 7.20 1.80 2.55
C THR A 50 5.92 1.02 2.36
N LEU A 51 6.03 -0.27 2.03
CA LEU A 51 4.94 -1.23 1.94
C LEU A 51 4.84 -2.00 3.26
N HIS A 52 3.62 -2.12 3.79
CA HIS A 52 3.35 -2.77 5.07
C HIS A 52 2.60 -4.09 4.91
N GLY A 53 2.86 -5.02 5.83
CA GLY A 53 2.18 -6.31 5.87
C GLY A 53 2.64 -7.28 4.77
N PRO A 54 1.77 -8.22 4.35
CA PRO A 54 2.08 -9.26 3.35
C PRO A 54 2.55 -8.73 1.99
N THR A 55 2.28 -7.48 1.65
CA THR A 55 2.73 -6.86 0.40
C THR A 55 4.23 -6.57 0.40
N SER A 56 4.85 -6.40 1.57
CA SER A 56 6.28 -6.09 1.72
C SER A 56 7.23 -7.20 1.23
N VAL A 57 6.77 -8.46 1.22
CA VAL A 57 7.60 -9.61 0.84
C VAL A 57 7.68 -9.83 -0.67
N ARG A 58 6.85 -9.15 -1.46
CA ARG A 58 6.87 -9.24 -2.93
C ARG A 58 7.29 -7.90 -3.54
N PRO A 59 7.97 -7.90 -4.69
CA PRO A 59 8.16 -6.69 -5.47
C PRO A 59 6.80 -6.19 -6.01
N LEU A 60 6.50 -4.91 -5.84
CA LEU A 60 5.30 -4.25 -6.38
C LEU A 60 5.70 -2.99 -7.16
N ASN A 61 4.96 -2.72 -8.23
CA ASN A 61 5.10 -1.47 -8.98
C ASN A 61 4.41 -0.34 -8.22
N VAL A 62 5.20 0.66 -7.88
CA VAL A 62 4.73 1.90 -7.27
C VAL A 62 4.91 3.02 -8.26
N THR A 63 3.82 3.73 -8.52
CA THR A 63 3.77 4.90 -9.41
C THR A 63 3.54 6.14 -8.58
N LEU A 64 4.42 7.14 -8.69
CA LEU A 64 4.16 8.49 -8.20
C LEU A 64 3.65 9.33 -9.35
N ARG A 65 2.59 10.08 -9.09
CA ARG A 65 1.99 11.02 -10.04
C ARG A 65 1.91 12.40 -9.42
N LEU A 66 2.55 13.37 -10.05
CA LEU A 66 2.49 14.78 -9.66
C LEU A 66 1.57 15.53 -10.62
N SER A 67 0.52 16.15 -10.08
CA SER A 67 -0.41 16.98 -10.84
C SER A 67 -0.55 18.36 -10.19
N GLN A 68 -0.68 19.40 -11.01
CA GLN A 68 -0.91 20.74 -10.50
C GLN A 68 -2.28 20.82 -9.81
N ASP A 69 -2.33 21.47 -8.66
CA ASP A 69 -3.57 21.75 -7.94
C ASP A 69 -4.24 22.98 -8.56
N SER A 70 -4.84 22.81 -9.74
CA SER A 70 -5.51 23.89 -10.48
C SER A 70 -7.02 23.65 -10.57
N SER A 71 -7.80 24.62 -10.11
CA SER A 71 -9.23 24.74 -10.43
C SER A 71 -9.48 25.30 -11.84
N ASP A 72 -8.44 25.81 -12.51
CA ASP A 72 -8.53 26.44 -13.82
C ASP A 72 -8.32 25.41 -14.94
N GLU A 73 -9.38 25.17 -15.72
CA GLU A 73 -9.43 24.24 -16.87
C GLU A 73 -8.43 24.59 -17.99
N ASP A 74 -7.84 25.79 -17.99
CA ASP A 74 -6.97 26.26 -19.08
C ASP A 74 -5.47 25.97 -18.87
N SER A 75 -5.10 25.36 -17.75
CA SER A 75 -3.72 24.97 -17.44
C SER A 75 -3.55 23.46 -17.29
N PHE A 76 -4.00 22.69 -18.29
CA PHE A 76 -3.73 21.25 -18.37
C PHE A 76 -2.23 21.00 -18.59
N ARG A 77 -1.44 21.03 -17.52
CA ARG A 77 -0.11 20.43 -17.52
C ARG A 77 -0.24 18.93 -17.42
N GLN A 78 0.44 18.21 -18.31
CA GLN A 78 0.46 16.76 -18.27
C GLN A 78 1.04 16.31 -16.92
N PRO A 79 0.38 15.37 -16.20
CA PRO A 79 0.91 14.83 -14.97
C PRO A 79 2.28 14.19 -15.20
N ILE A 80 3.18 14.38 -14.25
CA ILE A 80 4.48 13.73 -14.26
C ILE A 80 4.34 12.43 -13.52
N GLU A 81 4.85 11.36 -14.12
CA GLU A 81 4.76 10.03 -13.55
C GLU A 81 6.13 9.38 -13.48
N THR A 82 6.44 8.77 -12.34
CA THR A 82 7.61 7.88 -12.18
C THR A 82 7.09 6.55 -11.67
N THR A 83 7.52 5.44 -12.25
CA THR A 83 7.15 4.09 -11.78
C THR A 83 8.39 3.31 -11.47
N GLN A 84 8.42 2.68 -10.30
CA GLN A 84 9.51 1.83 -9.88
C GLN A 84 8.99 0.61 -9.14
N GLU A 85 9.60 -0.54 -9.40
CA GLU A 85 9.37 -1.74 -8.62
C GLU A 85 10.13 -1.64 -7.29
N ILE A 86 9.43 -1.81 -6.17
CA ILE A 86 10.04 -1.81 -4.83
C ILE A 86 9.63 -3.07 -4.06
N LYS A 87 10.49 -3.52 -3.15
CA LYS A 87 10.23 -4.64 -2.25
C LYS A 87 10.38 -4.17 -0.80
N GLY A 88 9.28 -4.10 -0.08
CA GLY A 88 9.24 -3.61 1.30
C GLY A 88 9.39 -2.09 1.42
N HIS A 89 10.43 -1.49 0.87
CA HIS A 89 10.58 -0.04 0.80
C HIS A 89 11.45 0.40 -0.39
N GLY A 90 11.38 1.68 -0.76
CA GLY A 90 12.21 2.25 -1.82
C GLY A 90 12.17 3.76 -1.86
N ILE A 91 13.15 4.34 -2.55
CA ILE A 91 13.23 5.78 -2.83
C ILE A 91 12.96 5.97 -4.31
N LEU A 92 11.86 6.64 -4.63
CA LEU A 92 11.45 6.94 -5.99
C LEU A 92 11.89 8.38 -6.34
N PRO A 93 12.65 8.56 -7.43
CA PRO A 93 13.02 9.90 -7.89
C PRO A 93 11.86 10.54 -8.65
N LEU A 94 11.45 11.72 -8.21
CA LEU A 94 10.40 12.52 -8.84
C LEU A 94 11.00 13.77 -9.45
N GLU A 95 10.92 13.91 -10.76
CA GLU A 95 11.41 15.10 -11.48
C GLU A 95 10.39 16.25 -11.36
N ILE A 96 10.84 17.39 -10.84
CA ILE A 96 10.00 18.58 -10.70
C ILE A 96 10.20 19.46 -11.94
N PRO A 97 9.13 19.89 -12.63
CA PRO A 97 9.25 20.73 -13.83
C PRO A 97 10.01 22.00 -13.54
N LEU A 98 10.74 22.51 -14.55
CA LEU A 98 11.43 23.79 -14.47
C LEU A 98 10.47 24.97 -14.29
N ASP A 99 9.26 24.85 -14.84
CA ASP A 99 8.19 25.85 -14.80
C ASP A 99 7.18 25.58 -13.67
N ALA A 100 7.48 24.66 -12.74
CA ALA A 100 6.63 24.36 -11.60
C ALA A 100 6.46 25.59 -10.71
N ASN A 101 5.21 25.96 -10.44
CA ASN A 101 4.85 27.07 -9.57
C ASN A 101 3.52 26.77 -8.89
N GLY A 102 3.37 27.16 -7.63
CA GLY A 102 2.17 26.94 -6.83
C GLY A 102 2.10 25.55 -6.20
N ASN A 103 0.87 25.12 -5.91
CA ASN A 103 0.59 23.86 -5.22
C ASN A 103 0.47 22.70 -6.20
N PHE A 104 0.93 21.54 -5.76
CA PHE A 104 0.83 20.29 -6.50
C PHE A 104 0.30 19.19 -5.59
N ILE A 105 -0.42 18.26 -6.19
CA ILE A 105 -0.91 17.04 -5.56
C ILE A 105 0.01 15.90 -5.96
N LEU A 106 0.60 15.24 -4.96
CA LEU A 106 1.36 14.02 -5.14
C LEU A 106 0.46 12.81 -4.84
N GLN A 107 0.15 12.04 -5.87
CA GLN A 107 -0.58 10.78 -5.76
C GLN A 107 0.40 9.62 -5.81
N THR A 108 0.15 8.58 -5.01
CA THR A 108 0.91 7.33 -5.03
C THR A 108 -0.05 6.20 -5.34
N LEU A 109 0.26 5.45 -6.39
CA LEU A 109 -0.50 4.29 -6.82
C LEU A 109 0.38 3.05 -6.62
N VAL A 110 -0.19 2.02 -6.01
CA VAL A 110 0.46 0.73 -5.83
C VAL A 110 -0.34 -0.30 -6.62
N ASN A 111 0.30 -0.97 -7.57
CA ASN A 111 -0.38 -1.98 -8.37
C ASN A 111 -0.35 -3.32 -7.64
N CYS A 112 -1.50 -3.70 -7.06
CA CYS A 112 -1.67 -4.96 -6.36
C CYS A 112 -2.40 -5.97 -7.24
N THR A 113 -1.93 -7.22 -7.23
CA THR A 113 -2.65 -8.30 -7.93
C THR A 113 -3.92 -8.66 -7.17
N GLU A 114 -5.02 -8.94 -7.87
CA GLU A 114 -6.41 -9.13 -7.36
C GLU A 114 -6.60 -10.11 -6.17
N ARG A 115 -5.59 -10.90 -5.78
CA ARG A 115 -5.64 -11.78 -4.60
C ARG A 115 -5.06 -11.18 -3.32
N ASP A 116 -4.33 -10.08 -3.43
CA ASP A 116 -3.72 -9.41 -2.29
C ASP A 116 -4.58 -8.18 -1.97
N ALA A 117 -5.31 -8.21 -0.86
CA ALA A 117 -6.02 -7.03 -0.37
C ALA A 117 -4.99 -5.99 0.08
N CYS A 118 -4.69 -5.05 -0.83
CA CYS A 118 -4.17 -3.73 -0.52
C CYS A 118 -5.37 -2.80 -0.29
#